data_AF-A0A3B9Q512-F1
#
_entry.id   AF-A0A3B9Q512-F1
#
_cell.length_a   1.000
_cell.length_b   1.000
_cell.length_c   1.000
_cell.angle_alpha   90.00
_cell.angle_beta   90.00
_cell.angle_gamma   90.00
#
_symmetry.space_group_name_H-M   'P 1'
#
loop_
_entity.id
_entity.type
_entity.pdbx_description
1 polymer ?
#
loop_
_entity_poly.entity_id
_entity_poly.type
_entity_poly.pdbx_seq_one_letter_code
_entity_poly.pdbx_strand_id
1 'polypeptide(L)' 'MERTQIMLEDKQKRILKEIAEQENRTLPKLVRMMRDEQIEKHQKSTLDDAAQALLVDNTTDNDLPTFTGLDGEGFHA' A
#
# COMPACT_ATOMS: atom_id res chain seq x y z
N MET A 1 4.36 -0.46 21.23
CA MET A 1 3.10 -1.12 20.81
C MET A 1 1.97 -0.54 21.64
N GLU A 2 0.84 -0.22 21.01
CA GLU A 2 -0.34 0.32 21.70
C GLU A 2 -1.47 -0.70 21.75
N ARG A 3 -2.29 -0.66 22.81
CA ARG A 3 -3.43 -1.57 22.99
C ARG A 3 -4.67 -0.95 22.37
N THR A 4 -5.23 -1.62 21.37
CA THR A 4 -6.50 -1.25 20.74
C THR A 4 -7.57 -2.31 21.02
N GLN A 5 -8.79 -1.88 21.31
CA GLN A 5 -9.96 -2.75 21.36
C GLN A 5 -10.74 -2.61 20.05
N ILE A 6 -11.21 -3.72 19.51
CA ILE A 6 -11.93 -3.76 18.23
C ILE A 6 -13.24 -4.48 18.49
N MET A 7 -14.34 -3.82 18.13
CA MET A 7 -15.66 -4.44 18.15
C MET A 7 -15.86 -5.18 16.85
N LEU A 8 -16.30 -6.43 16.94
CA LEU A 8 -16.54 -7.30 15.80
C LEU A 8 -17.95 -7.86 15.90
N GLU A 9 -18.61 -7.98 14.76
CA GLU A 9 -19.83 -8.76 14.66
C GLU A 9 -19.54 -10.23 14.96
N ASP A 10 -20.53 -10.95 15.49
CA ASP A 10 -20.37 -12.37 15.85
C ASP A 10 -19.91 -13.22 14.67
N LYS A 11 -20.43 -12.93 13.47
CA LYS A 11 -20.01 -13.60 12.23
C LYS A 11 -18.54 -13.33 11.91
N GLN A 12 -18.08 -12.10 12.04
CA GLN A 12 -16.69 -11.73 11.75
C GLN A 12 -15.75 -12.40 12.75
N LYS A 13 -16.10 -12.37 14.04
CA LYS A 13 -15.33 -13.04 15.10
C LYS A 13 -15.22 -14.53 14.86
N ARG A 14 -16.29 -15.19 14.41
CA ARG A 14 -16.29 -16.63 14.09
C ARG A 14 -15.36 -16.94 12.93
N ILE A 15 -15.48 -16.21 11.81
CA ILE A 15 -14.62 -16.40 10.64
C ILE A 15 -13.14 -16.21 11.00
N LEU A 16 -12.83 -15.13 11.73
CA LEU A 16 -11.44 -14.85 12.12
C LEU A 16 -10.87 -15.92 13.08
N LYS A 17 -11.70 -16.52 13.93
CA LYS A 17 -11.29 -17.65 14.77
C LYS A 17 -10.99 -18.90 13.95
N GLU A 18 -11.87 -19.24 13.01
CA GLU A 18 -11.67 -20.40 12.13
C GLU A 18 -10.38 -20.27 11.32
N ILE A 19 -10.09 -19.09 10.77
CA ILE A 19 -8.83 -18.80 10.06
C ILE A 19 -7.63 -18.91 11.01
N ALA A 20 -7.73 -18.32 12.22
CA ALA A 20 -6.64 -18.35 13.19
C ALA A 20 -6.30 -19.78 13.63
N GLU A 21 -7.31 -20.64 13.80
CA GLU A 21 -7.13 -22.05 14.10
C GLU A 21 -6.46 -22.80 12.94
N GLN A 22 -6.94 -22.59 11.70
CA GLN A 22 -6.36 -23.20 10.50
C GLN A 22 -4.88 -22.84 10.31
N GLU A 23 -4.51 -21.60 10.61
CA GLU A 23 -3.13 -21.12 10.48
C GLU A 23 -2.26 -21.36 11.71
N ASN A 24 -2.80 -21.97 12.77
CA ASN A 24 -2.14 -22.15 14.06
C ASN A 24 -1.59 -20.84 14.64
N ARG A 25 -2.41 -19.79 14.62
CA ARG A 25 -2.08 -18.44 15.08
C ARG A 25 -3.10 -17.95 16.09
N THR A 26 -2.69 -17.01 16.93
CA THR A 26 -3.62 -16.32 17.83
C THR A 26 -4.42 -15.28 17.05
N LEU A 27 -5.70 -15.10 17.39
CA LEU A 27 -6.58 -14.09 16.79
C LEU A 27 -5.96 -12.67 16.72
N PRO A 28 -5.31 -12.12 17.77
CA PRO A 28 -4.67 -10.80 17.67
C PRO A 28 -3.51 -10.75 16.67
N LYS A 29 -2.78 -11.86 16.48
CA LYS A 29 -1.68 -11.96 15.52
C LYS A 29 -2.21 -11.97 14.09
N LEU A 30 -3.28 -12.73 13.84
CA LEU A 30 -3.97 -12.74 12.54
C LEU A 30 -4.49 -11.34 12.20
N VAL A 31 -5.20 -10.70 13.13
CA VAL A 31 -5.80 -9.36 12.90
C VAL A 31 -4.74 -8.28 12.66
N ARG A 32 -3.55 -8.38 13.27
CA ARG A 32 -2.44 -7.45 12.96
C ARG A 32 -1.92 -7.69 11.55
N MET A 33 -1.58 -8.92 11.21
CA MET A 33 -1.07 -9.27 9.87
C MET A 33 -2.03 -8.83 8.76
N MET A 34 -3.32 -9.18 8.87
CA MET A 34 -4.31 -8.80 7.87
C MET A 34 -4.45 -7.28 7.75
N ARG A 35 -4.29 -6.54 8.85
CA ARG A 35 -4.33 -5.06 8.82
C ARG A 35 -3.10 -4.49 8.14
N ASP A 36 -1.92 -5.01 8.46
CA ASP A 36 -0.65 -4.55 7.88
C ASP A 36 -0.69 -4.74 6.35
N GLU A 37 -1.17 -5.91 5.88
CA GLU A 37 -1.37 -6.18 4.45
C GLU A 37 -2.35 -5.20 3.78
N GLN A 38 -3.43 -4.82 4.47
CA GLN A 38 -4.39 -3.87 3.93
C GLN A 38 -3.83 -2.44 3.90
N ILE A 39 -3.03 -2.06 4.90
CA ILE A 39 -2.32 -0.76 4.90
C ILE A 39 -1.36 -0.69 3.73
N GLU A 40 -0.55 -1.73 3.50
CA GLU A 40 0.37 -1.78 2.36
C GLU A 40 -0.37 -1.72 1.02
N LYS A 41 -1.47 -2.47 0.87
CA LYS A 41 -2.31 -2.42 -0.34
C LYS A 41 -2.89 -1.04 -0.58
N HIS A 42 -3.39 -0.38 0.46
CA HIS A 42 -3.96 0.95 0.33
C HIS A 42 -2.89 1.97 -0.06
N GLN A 43 -1.71 1.93 0.58
CA GLN A 43 -0.58 2.79 0.22
C GLN A 43 -0.14 2.62 -1.23
N LYS A 44 -0.07 1.36 -1.70
CA LYS A 44 0.25 1.07 -3.11
C LYS A 44 -0.81 1.62 -4.06
N SER A 45 -2.10 1.40 -3.77
CA SER A 45 -3.19 1.95 -4.58
C SER A 45 -3.12 3.48 -4.65
N THR A 46 -2.84 4.16 -3.55
CA THR A 46 -2.69 5.64 -3.55
C THR A 46 -1.52 6.10 -4.40
N LEU A 47 -0.41 5.35 -4.42
CA LEU A 47 0.74 5.63 -5.28
C LEU A 47 0.41 5.37 -6.75
N ASP A 48 -0.33 4.29 -7.05
CA ASP A 48 -0.78 3.99 -8.41
C ASP A 48 -1.73 5.06 -8.93
N ASP A 49 -2.69 5.51 -8.11
CA ASP A 49 -3.61 6.59 -8.44
C ASP A 49 -2.85 7.92 -8.64
N ALA A 50 -1.87 8.22 -7.78
CA ALA A 50 -1.03 9.42 -7.91
C ALA A 50 -0.11 9.35 -9.16
N ALA A 51 0.47 8.18 -9.45
CA ALA A 51 1.26 7.96 -10.66
C ALA A 51 0.41 8.11 -11.93
N GLN A 52 -0.83 7.63 -11.89
CA GLN A 52 -1.78 7.79 -12.99
C GLN A 52 -2.20 9.26 -13.17
N ALA A 53 -2.43 10.00 -12.08
CA ALA A 53 -2.67 11.45 -12.14
C ALA A 53 -1.47 12.22 -12.72
N LEU A 54 -0.25 11.89 -12.30
CA LEU A 54 0.97 12.48 -12.86
C LEU A 54 1.14 12.13 -14.35
N LEU A 55 0.84 10.90 -14.78
CA LEU A 55 0.90 10.52 -16.21
C LEU A 55 -0.14 11.28 -17.06
N VAL A 56 -1.33 11.53 -16.51
CA VAL A 56 -2.36 12.33 -17.18
C VAL A 56 -1.93 13.79 -17.30
N ASP A 57 -1.35 14.37 -16.26
CA ASP A 57 -0.79 15.73 -16.33
C ASP A 57 0.41 15.80 -17.31
N ASN A 58 1.28 14.79 -17.33
CA ASN A 58 2.42 14.72 -18.26
C ASN A 58 2.02 14.50 -19.74
N THR A 59 0.83 13.95 -20.01
CA THR A 59 0.33 13.76 -21.39
C THR A 59 -0.56 14.89 -21.87
N THR A 60 -1.08 15.72 -20.96
CA THR A 60 -2.00 16.83 -21.28
C THR A 60 -1.26 18.17 -21.39
N ASP A 61 -0.14 18.35 -20.69
CA ASP A 61 0.73 19.53 -20.84
C ASP A 61 1.82 19.25 -21.88
N ASN A 62 1.67 19.82 -23.08
CA ASN A 62 2.62 19.73 -24.20
C ASN A 62 3.89 20.57 -23.98
N ASP A 63 4.28 20.77 -22.72
CA ASP A 63 5.37 21.64 -22.27
C ASP A 63 6.25 20.92 -21.24
N LEU A 64 6.58 19.65 -21.49
CA LEU A 64 7.73 19.01 -20.85
C LEU A 64 8.99 19.39 -21.63
N PRO A 65 9.82 20.35 -21.18
CA PRO A 65 11.17 20.48 -21.68
C PRO A 65 11.94 19.23 -21.27
N THR A 66 12.03 18.28 -22.21
CA THR A 66 13.14 17.35 -22.45
C THR A 66 14.07 17.14 -21.25
N PHE A 67 13.57 16.45 -20.21
CA PHE A 67 14.43 15.96 -19.11
C PHE A 67 15.30 14.76 -19.52
N THR A 68 15.33 14.44 -20.82
CA THR A 68 16.22 13.44 -21.44
C THR A 68 17.58 14.01 -21.87
N GLY A 69 17.90 15.25 -21.46
CA GLY A 69 19.15 15.93 -21.81
C GLY A 69 20.28 15.86 -20.78
N LEU A 70 20.19 15.03 -19.72
CA LEU A 70 21.24 14.91 -18.70
C LEU A 70 21.83 13.50 -18.56
N ASP A 71 21.46 12.57 -19.43
CA ASP A 71 22.07 11.22 -19.49
C ASP A 71 23.10 11.14 -20.63
N GLY A 72 24.00 12.13 -20.65
CA GLY A 72 25.02 12.31 -21.67
C GLY A 72 26.25 13.00 -21.09
N GLU A 73 27.04 12.22 -20.35
CA GLU A 73 28.50 12.31 -20.20
C GLU A 73 29.16 13.68 -19.97
N GLY A 74 29.74 13.87 -18.78
CA GLY A 74 30.72 14.94 -18.58
C GLY A 74 31.09 15.33 -17.15
N PHE A 75 31.09 14.41 -16.17
CA PHE A 75 31.86 14.66 -14.94
C PHE A 75 33.36 14.55 -15.27
N HIS A 76 33.96 15.63 -15.75
CA HIS A 76 35.41 15.79 -15.74
C HIS A 76 35.85 16.39 -14.40
N ALA A 77 36.85 15.71 -13.82
CA ALA A 77 37.50 15.99 -12.54
C ALA A 77 38.27 17.31 -12.49
#